data_AF-A0A495XMF6-F1
#
_entry.id   AF-A0A495XMF6-F1
#
_cell.length_a   1.000
_cell.length_b   1.000
_cell.length_c   1.000
_cell.angle_alpha   90.00
_cell.angle_beta   90.00
_cell.angle_gamma   90.00
#
_symmetry.space_group_name_H-M   'P 1'
#
loop_
_entity.id
_entity.type
_entity.pdbx_description
1 polymer ?
#
loop_
_entity_poly.entity_id
_entity_poly.type
_entity_poly.pdbx_seq_one_letter_code
_entity_poly.pdbx_strand_id
1 'polypeptide(L)'
;MDVPRATDLRIDFSLTPLDQVERWGGNQLHWFALTDGVYRLRFGDHAFPDDEVDYYLARVWEDLLVLAPAALEPVPADLVDLVRGEVVINDEDLAALHWYSDHYLDFGYVQGVRGCQWWRLDDVLHVEWPGHHVTMPVEAFTAALTGFHHALMAAMEQRVRHCETQGVPPGTGLDVAGLRREHEDRKTWLAPALRPRTTDLAAVRRA
;
A
#
# COMPACT_ATOMS: atom_id res chain seq x y z
N MET A 1 -3.58 -6.31 27.66
CA MET A 1 -3.98 -7.34 26.69
C MET A 1 -2.74 -7.58 25.84
N ASP A 2 -2.23 -8.80 25.75
CA ASP A 2 -1.05 -9.06 24.92
C ASP A 2 -1.45 -8.87 23.45
N VAL A 3 -0.80 -7.93 22.77
CA VAL A 3 -1.04 -7.67 21.34
C VAL A 3 -0.46 -8.83 20.54
N PRO A 4 -1.23 -9.52 19.69
CA PRO A 4 -0.71 -10.57 18.84
C PRO A 4 0.46 -10.06 17.99
N ARG A 5 1.56 -10.80 18.02
CA ARG A 5 2.71 -10.54 17.16
C ARG A 5 2.50 -11.27 15.84
N ALA A 6 2.12 -10.54 14.81
CA ALA A 6 2.24 -11.02 13.44
C ALA A 6 3.73 -11.13 13.11
N THR A 7 4.17 -12.32 12.74
CA THR A 7 5.57 -12.54 12.35
C THR A 7 5.86 -12.01 10.94
N ASP A 8 4.84 -11.79 10.12
CA ASP A 8 4.95 -11.29 8.76
C ASP A 8 3.72 -10.48 8.30
N LEU A 9 3.97 -9.63 7.29
CA LEU A 9 2.97 -9.16 6.34
C LEU A 9 3.14 -10.01 5.08
N ARG A 10 2.03 -10.49 4.52
CA ARG A 10 2.04 -11.22 3.24
C ARG A 10 0.98 -10.65 2.31
N ILE A 11 1.37 -10.50 1.05
CA ILE A 11 0.52 -9.97 -0.02
C ILE A 11 0.46 -11.04 -1.10
N ASP A 12 -0.59 -11.84 -1.07
CA ASP A 12 -0.86 -12.86 -2.09
C ASP A 12 -1.68 -12.23 -3.22
N PHE A 13 -1.33 -12.51 -4.48
CA PHE A 13 -2.10 -12.00 -5.62
C PHE A 13 -2.05 -12.89 -6.85
N SER A 14 -3.03 -12.69 -7.73
CA SER A 14 -2.99 -13.18 -9.11
C SER A 14 -3.62 -12.15 -10.05
N LEU A 15 -3.01 -11.95 -11.23
CA LEU A 15 -3.54 -11.03 -12.23
C LEU A 15 -4.55 -11.73 -13.15
N THR A 16 -5.67 -11.06 -13.46
CA THR A 16 -6.68 -11.49 -14.43
C THR A 16 -6.02 -11.75 -15.79
N PRO A 17 -6.23 -12.91 -16.46
CA PRO A 17 -5.64 -13.19 -17.76
C PRO A 17 -5.78 -12.03 -18.75
N LEU A 18 -4.74 -11.75 -19.53
CA LEU A 18 -4.66 -10.53 -20.33
C LEU A 18 -5.81 -10.36 -21.34
N ASP A 19 -6.34 -11.48 -21.85
CA ASP A 19 -7.49 -11.53 -22.76
C ASP A 19 -8.85 -11.31 -22.07
N GLN A 20 -8.88 -11.36 -20.74
CA GLN A 20 -10.05 -11.15 -19.89
C GLN A 20 -10.05 -9.79 -19.18
N VAL A 21 -8.95 -9.03 -19.24
CA VAL A 21 -8.86 -7.69 -18.63
C VAL A 21 -9.92 -6.77 -19.26
N GLU A 22 -10.80 -6.22 -18.41
CA GLU A 22 -11.86 -5.33 -18.84
C GLU A 22 -11.32 -4.00 -19.39
N ARG A 23 -12.03 -3.45 -20.38
CA ARG A 23 -11.65 -2.21 -21.05
C ARG A 23 -12.41 -1.05 -20.41
N TRP A 24 -11.82 -0.41 -19.41
CA TRP A 24 -12.46 0.72 -18.73
C TRP A 24 -12.24 2.05 -19.46
N GLY A 25 -13.25 2.93 -19.52
CA GLY A 25 -13.10 4.33 -19.96
C GLY A 25 -12.88 4.60 -21.46
N GLY A 26 -13.02 3.60 -22.33
CA GLY A 26 -13.03 3.76 -23.79
C GLY A 26 -11.88 3.06 -24.49
N ASN A 27 -12.05 1.77 -24.84
CA ASN A 27 -11.18 0.91 -25.66
C ASN A 27 -9.65 0.99 -25.47
N GLN A 28 -9.12 1.73 -24.50
CA GLN A 28 -7.68 1.93 -24.31
C GLN A 28 -7.21 1.21 -23.06
N LEU A 29 -6.25 0.30 -23.25
CA LEU A 29 -5.50 -0.27 -22.15
C LEU A 29 -4.39 0.69 -21.73
N HIS A 30 -4.11 0.72 -20.44
CA HIS A 30 -3.03 1.47 -19.81
C HIS A 30 -2.46 0.64 -18.65
N TRP A 31 -1.32 1.05 -18.09
CA TRP A 31 -0.58 0.21 -17.15
C TRP A 31 -1.42 -0.22 -15.93
N PHE A 32 -2.18 0.72 -15.35
CA PHE A 32 -3.06 0.45 -14.21
C PHE A 32 -4.11 -0.63 -14.52
N ALA A 33 -4.82 -0.52 -15.65
CA ALA A 33 -5.80 -1.53 -16.07
C ALA A 33 -5.18 -2.93 -16.25
N LEU A 34 -3.92 -3.01 -16.70
CA LEU A 34 -3.22 -4.29 -16.82
C LEU A 34 -2.86 -4.95 -15.49
N THR A 35 -3.06 -4.25 -14.37
CA THR A 35 -2.90 -4.82 -13.02
C THR A 35 -4.20 -5.39 -12.44
N ASP A 36 -5.26 -5.47 -13.24
CA ASP A 36 -6.51 -6.13 -12.87
C ASP A 36 -6.27 -7.56 -12.36
N GLY A 37 -6.97 -7.95 -11.29
CA GLY A 37 -6.76 -9.21 -10.60
C GLY A 37 -7.29 -9.22 -9.18
N VAL A 38 -6.86 -10.24 -8.43
CA VAL A 38 -7.28 -10.48 -7.05
C VAL A 38 -6.09 -10.46 -6.10
N TYR A 39 -6.30 -10.03 -4.86
CA TYR A 39 -5.28 -10.06 -3.82
C TYR A 39 -5.84 -10.23 -2.40
N ARG A 40 -4.94 -10.62 -1.49
CA ARG A 40 -5.20 -10.70 -0.04
C ARG A 40 -4.00 -10.16 0.74
N LEU A 41 -4.25 -9.25 1.68
CA LEU A 41 -3.25 -8.85 2.68
C LEU A 41 -3.44 -9.70 3.93
N ARG A 42 -2.34 -10.23 4.46
CA ARG A 42 -2.34 -11.07 5.65
C ARG A 42 -1.33 -10.54 6.65
N PHE A 43 -1.76 -10.45 7.89
CA PHE A 43 -1.00 -10.02 9.05
C PHE A 43 -0.92 -11.20 10.02
N GLY A 44 0.05 -12.10 9.81
CA GLY A 44 0.04 -13.42 10.44
C GLY A 44 -1.25 -14.18 10.14
N ASP A 45 -2.01 -14.53 11.18
CA ASP A 45 -3.28 -15.27 11.05
C ASP A 45 -4.48 -14.39 10.65
N HIS A 46 -4.31 -13.06 10.66
CA HIS A 46 -5.38 -12.12 10.31
C HIS A 46 -5.32 -11.76 8.83
N ALA A 47 -6.48 -11.60 8.19
CA ALA A 47 -6.59 -11.00 6.87
C ALA A 47 -7.17 -9.59 7.02
N PHE A 48 -6.77 -8.69 6.14
CA PHE A 48 -7.42 -7.39 6.03
C PHE A 48 -7.36 -6.90 4.59
N PRO A 49 -8.50 -6.74 3.90
CA PRO A 49 -9.85 -7.15 4.30
C PRO A 49 -9.98 -8.65 4.57
N ASP A 50 -11.05 -9.08 5.25
CA ASP A 50 -11.29 -10.51 5.54
C ASP A 50 -11.42 -11.33 4.24
N ASP A 51 -12.12 -10.76 3.27
CA ASP A 51 -12.34 -11.36 1.95
C ASP A 51 -11.21 -11.03 0.98
N GLU A 52 -11.10 -11.85 -0.06
CA GLU A 52 -10.26 -11.54 -1.21
C GLU A 52 -10.79 -10.28 -1.92
N VAL A 53 -9.86 -9.42 -2.35
CA VAL A 53 -10.19 -8.18 -3.04
C VAL A 53 -9.99 -8.39 -4.53
N ASP A 54 -11.07 -8.30 -5.29
CA ASP A 54 -11.07 -8.24 -6.75
C ASP A 54 -10.98 -6.78 -7.19
N TYR A 55 -9.75 -6.32 -7.43
CA TYR A 55 -9.45 -4.93 -7.78
C TYR A 55 -8.02 -4.79 -8.32
N TYR A 56 -7.75 -3.65 -8.97
CA TYR A 56 -6.43 -3.34 -9.53
C TYR A 56 -5.30 -3.41 -8.49
N LEU A 57 -4.33 -4.30 -8.72
CA LEU A 57 -3.17 -4.49 -7.85
C LEU A 57 -2.31 -3.24 -7.72
N ALA A 58 -2.31 -2.38 -8.74
CA ALA A 58 -1.67 -1.08 -8.69
C ALA A 58 -2.16 -0.24 -7.51
N ARG A 59 -3.44 -0.32 -7.13
CA ARG A 59 -4.00 0.54 -6.09
C ARG A 59 -3.42 0.22 -4.72
N VAL A 60 -3.47 -1.04 -4.31
CA VAL A 60 -2.90 -1.46 -3.02
C VAL A 60 -1.38 -1.30 -3.00
N TRP A 61 -0.70 -1.51 -4.14
CA TRP A 61 0.73 -1.26 -4.27
C TRP A 61 1.08 0.22 -4.09
N GLU A 62 0.39 1.13 -4.79
CA GLU A 62 0.59 2.57 -4.65
C GLU A 62 0.31 3.05 -3.23
N ASP A 63 -0.79 2.59 -2.63
CA ASP A 63 -1.19 2.94 -1.27
C ASP A 63 -0.13 2.52 -0.24
N LEU A 64 0.40 1.30 -0.34
CA LEU A 64 1.48 0.85 0.54
C LEU A 64 2.79 1.64 0.33
N LEU A 65 3.10 2.04 -0.90
CA LEU A 65 4.28 2.89 -1.17
C LEU A 65 4.11 4.31 -0.61
N VAL A 66 2.91 4.88 -0.71
CA VAL A 66 2.60 6.21 -0.15
C VAL A 66 2.63 6.18 1.37
N LEU A 67 2.10 5.10 1.98
CA LEU A 67 2.08 4.92 3.42
C LEU A 67 3.48 4.65 4.02
N ALA A 68 4.33 3.88 3.32
CA ALA A 68 5.56 3.35 3.88
C ALA A 68 6.48 4.40 4.55
N PRO A 69 6.75 5.59 3.95
CA PRO A 69 7.56 6.60 4.61
C PRO A 69 7.00 7.04 5.97
N ALA A 70 5.68 7.19 6.08
CA ALA A 70 5.00 7.55 7.32
C ALA A 70 5.04 6.38 8.30
N ALA A 71 4.57 5.20 7.91
CA ALA A 71 4.59 4.01 8.75
C ALA A 71 5.99 3.68 9.34
N LEU A 72 7.07 3.97 8.60
CA LEU A 72 8.45 3.76 9.04
C LEU A 72 9.02 4.86 9.92
N GLU A 73 8.36 6.01 10.02
CA GLU A 73 8.73 7.10 10.93
C GLU A 73 8.45 6.68 12.38
N PRO A 74 9.43 6.78 13.29
CA PRO A 74 9.18 6.49 14.70
C PRO A 74 8.16 7.49 15.27
N VAL A 75 7.25 7.00 16.10
CA VAL A 75 6.30 7.87 16.81
C VAL A 75 7.08 8.86 17.67
N PRO A 76 6.83 10.17 17.53
CA PRO A 76 7.41 11.18 18.40
C PRO A 76 7.09 10.93 19.86
N ALA A 77 8.04 11.19 20.76
CA ALA A 77 7.94 10.80 22.18
C ALA A 77 6.68 11.38 22.88
N ASP A 78 6.25 12.57 22.48
CA ASP A 78 5.07 13.26 22.99
C ASP A 78 3.75 12.77 22.38
N LEU A 79 3.79 11.89 21.36
CA LEU A 79 2.62 11.26 20.74
C LEU A 79 2.49 9.77 21.10
N VAL A 80 3.38 9.21 21.93
CA VAL A 80 3.34 7.79 22.31
C VAL A 80 2.04 7.43 23.04
N ASP A 81 1.63 8.24 24.02
CA ASP A 81 0.41 7.99 24.80
C ASP A 81 -0.85 8.13 23.91
N LEU A 82 -0.78 8.98 22.89
CA LEU A 82 -1.84 9.11 21.88
C LEU A 82 -2.02 7.82 21.08
N VAL A 83 -0.95 7.29 20.46
CA VAL A 83 -1.06 6.07 19.63
C VAL A 83 -1.34 4.81 20.43
N ARG A 84 -1.19 4.87 21.76
CA ARG A 84 -1.63 3.81 22.68
C ARG A 84 -3.10 3.92 23.09
N GLY A 85 -3.78 4.99 22.69
CA GLY A 85 -5.15 5.29 23.11
C GLY A 85 -5.26 5.71 24.58
N GLU A 86 -4.14 6.10 25.22
CA GLU A 86 -4.12 6.59 26.60
C GLU A 86 -4.56 8.06 26.69
N VAL A 87 -4.49 8.77 25.55
CA VAL A 87 -4.95 10.15 25.37
C VAL A 87 -5.81 10.23 24.11
N VAL A 88 -6.82 11.09 24.12
CA VAL A 88 -7.65 11.37 22.94
C VAL A 88 -7.06 12.57 22.20
N ILE A 89 -7.05 12.52 20.86
CA ILE A 89 -6.67 13.67 20.04
C ILE A 89 -7.56 14.86 20.41
N ASN A 90 -6.94 15.95 20.84
CA ASN A 90 -7.61 17.24 20.92
C ASN A 90 -7.59 17.86 19.52
N ASP A 91 -8.74 18.26 18.98
CA ASP A 91 -8.85 18.91 17.67
C ASP A 91 -8.02 20.22 17.59
N GLU A 92 -7.64 20.78 18.73
CA GLU A 92 -6.73 21.93 18.83
C GLU A 92 -5.24 21.54 18.64
N ASP A 93 -4.85 20.27 18.79
CA ASP A 93 -3.51 19.76 18.48
C ASP A 93 -3.44 19.29 17.02
N LEU A 94 -3.48 20.28 16.12
CA LEU A 94 -3.43 20.05 14.68
C LEU A 94 -2.19 19.27 14.23
N ALA A 95 -1.09 19.35 14.99
CA ALA A 95 0.13 18.60 14.67
C ALA A 95 -0.02 17.12 14.98
N ALA A 96 -0.62 16.77 16.12
CA ALA A 96 -0.98 15.40 16.43
C ALA A 96 -1.98 14.85 15.41
N LEU A 97 -3.00 15.63 15.03
CA LEU A 97 -4.01 15.21 14.04
C LEU A 97 -3.41 14.99 12.65
N HIS A 98 -2.56 15.90 12.18
CA HIS A 98 -1.89 15.77 10.88
C HIS A 98 -0.96 14.56 10.86
N TRP A 99 -0.11 14.41 11.89
CA TRP A 99 0.75 13.25 12.03
C TRP A 99 -0.07 11.96 12.03
N TYR A 100 -1.13 11.89 12.83
CA TYR A 100 -2.01 10.71 12.92
C TYR A 100 -2.68 10.39 11.58
N SER A 101 -3.16 11.41 10.86
CA SER A 101 -3.87 11.22 9.58
C SER A 101 -2.98 10.67 8.47
N ASP A 102 -1.71 11.12 8.42
CA ASP A 102 -0.75 10.62 7.41
C ASP A 102 -0.37 9.14 7.59
N HIS A 103 -0.65 8.60 8.78
CA HIS A 103 -0.39 7.22 9.15
C HIS A 103 -1.61 6.31 8.94
N TYR A 104 -2.66 6.84 8.33
CA TYR A 104 -3.88 6.13 7.99
C TYR A 104 -3.88 5.72 6.52
N LEU A 105 -4.21 4.46 6.24
CA LEU A 105 -4.43 3.96 4.90
C LEU A 105 -5.90 3.71 4.65
N ASP A 106 -6.48 4.48 3.72
CA ASP A 106 -7.88 4.36 3.31
C ASP A 106 -8.04 3.31 2.21
N PHE A 107 -8.92 2.33 2.47
CA PHE A 107 -9.30 1.28 1.53
C PHE A 107 -10.71 1.54 0.96
N GLY A 108 -11.12 2.79 0.77
CA GLY A 108 -12.48 3.15 0.31
C GLY A 108 -12.90 2.57 -1.05
N TYR A 109 -11.97 1.99 -1.82
CA TYR A 109 -12.24 1.21 -3.03
C TYR A 109 -12.61 -0.26 -2.75
N VAL A 110 -12.45 -0.72 -1.51
CA VAL A 110 -12.89 -2.03 -1.04
C VAL A 110 -14.19 -1.87 -0.25
N GLN A 111 -15.21 -2.62 -0.64
CA GLN A 111 -16.51 -2.56 0.00
C GLN A 111 -16.44 -2.96 1.49
N GLY A 112 -17.02 -2.13 2.35
CA GLY A 112 -17.17 -2.41 3.78
C GLY A 112 -15.92 -2.14 4.62
N VAL A 113 -14.83 -1.66 4.02
CA VAL A 113 -13.57 -1.38 4.69
C VAL A 113 -13.37 0.13 4.77
N ARG A 114 -13.01 0.64 5.95
CA ARG A 114 -12.71 2.08 6.13
C ARG A 114 -11.22 2.38 6.00
N GLY A 115 -10.37 1.49 6.49
CA GLY A 115 -8.92 1.69 6.51
C GLY A 115 -8.26 1.12 7.76
N CYS A 116 -6.95 1.33 7.86
CA CYS A 116 -6.13 0.91 8.99
C CYS A 116 -5.08 1.96 9.34
N GLN A 117 -4.78 2.08 10.63
CA GLN A 117 -3.79 2.97 11.20
C GLN A 117 -2.46 2.22 11.35
N TRP A 118 -1.35 2.86 11.02
CA TRP A 118 -0.01 2.28 11.07
C TRP A 118 0.92 3.18 11.86
N TRP A 119 1.72 2.65 12.77
CA TRP A 119 2.73 3.46 13.46
C TRP A 119 3.89 2.61 13.96
N ARG A 120 5.04 3.24 14.18
CA ARG A 120 6.25 2.55 14.62
C ARG A 120 6.67 2.96 16.02
N LEU A 121 6.80 1.98 16.92
CA LEU A 121 7.46 2.13 18.21
C LEU A 121 8.74 1.28 18.19
N ASP A 122 9.89 1.92 18.38
CA ASP A 122 11.21 1.30 18.23
C ASP A 122 11.33 0.57 16.89
N ASP A 123 11.62 -0.73 16.85
CA ASP A 123 11.69 -1.52 15.62
C ASP A 123 10.44 -2.37 15.34
N VAL A 124 9.32 -1.98 15.96
CA VAL A 124 8.02 -2.66 15.84
C VAL A 124 7.02 -1.73 15.17
N LEU A 125 6.44 -2.24 14.08
CA LEU A 125 5.33 -1.63 13.39
C LEU A 125 4.02 -2.17 13.96
N HIS A 126 3.13 -1.27 14.33
CA HIS A 126 1.78 -1.53 14.80
C HIS A 126 0.80 -1.24 13.67
N VAL A 127 -0.20 -2.10 13.51
CA VAL A 127 -1.29 -1.92 12.56
C VAL A 127 -2.60 -2.19 13.27
N GLU A 128 -3.51 -1.22 13.20
CA GLU A 128 -4.81 -1.29 13.85
C GLU A 128 -5.94 -1.02 12.86
N TRP A 129 -6.99 -1.82 12.97
CA TRP A 129 -8.26 -1.62 12.28
C TRP A 129 -9.40 -2.12 13.17
N PRO A 130 -10.68 -1.85 12.84
CA PRO A 130 -11.79 -2.17 13.73
C PRO A 130 -11.77 -3.62 14.22
N GLY A 131 -11.56 -3.81 15.53
CA GLY A 131 -11.56 -5.13 16.19
C GLY A 131 -10.21 -5.87 16.22
N HIS A 132 -9.15 -5.31 15.62
CA HIS A 132 -7.87 -5.99 15.47
C HIS A 132 -6.68 -5.05 15.68
N HIS A 133 -5.68 -5.55 16.39
CA HIS A 133 -4.38 -4.89 16.55
C HIS A 133 -3.30 -5.95 16.37
N VAL A 134 -2.38 -5.70 15.45
CA VAL A 134 -1.25 -6.59 15.19
C VAL A 134 0.04 -5.81 15.24
N THR A 135 1.12 -6.50 15.58
CA THR A 135 2.47 -5.96 15.54
C THR A 135 3.37 -6.80 14.67
N MET A 136 4.32 -6.19 13.97
CA MET A 136 5.36 -6.89 13.21
C MET A 136 6.69 -6.15 13.28
N PRO A 137 7.84 -6.83 13.08
CA PRO A 137 9.12 -6.14 12.92
C PRO A 137 9.11 -5.22 11.69
N VAL A 138 9.77 -4.06 11.79
CA VAL A 138 9.97 -3.16 10.64
C VAL A 138 10.64 -3.88 9.46
N GLU A 139 11.60 -4.77 9.75
CA GLU A 139 12.23 -5.61 8.74
C GLU A 139 11.24 -6.51 8.00
N ALA A 140 10.26 -7.09 8.71
CA ALA A 140 9.24 -7.94 8.10
C ALA A 140 8.34 -7.15 7.15
N PHE A 141 7.91 -5.95 7.54
CA PHE A 141 7.13 -5.05 6.67
C PHE A 141 7.91 -4.67 5.41
N THR A 142 9.14 -4.18 5.58
CA THR A 142 9.97 -3.73 4.44
C THR A 142 10.32 -4.88 3.49
N ALA A 143 10.58 -6.08 4.02
CA ALA A 143 10.79 -7.27 3.21
C ALA A 143 9.52 -7.67 2.44
N ALA A 144 8.35 -7.63 3.08
CA ALA A 144 7.08 -7.95 2.43
C ALA A 144 6.74 -6.98 1.29
N LEU A 145 6.87 -5.66 1.53
CA LEU A 145 6.63 -4.64 0.52
C LEU A 145 7.61 -4.74 -0.65
N THR A 146 8.89 -5.02 -0.36
CA THR A 146 9.92 -5.27 -1.39
C THR A 146 9.59 -6.49 -2.23
N GLY A 147 9.19 -7.59 -1.59
CA GLY A 147 8.81 -8.83 -2.26
C GLY A 147 7.60 -8.62 -3.17
N PHE A 148 6.56 -7.95 -2.67
CA PHE A 148 5.37 -7.62 -3.45
C PHE A 148 5.70 -6.73 -4.64
N HIS A 149 6.46 -5.65 -4.43
CA HIS A 149 6.89 -4.77 -5.52
C HIS A 149 7.63 -5.54 -6.62
N HIS A 150 8.63 -6.35 -6.27
CA HIS A 150 9.37 -7.12 -7.26
C HIS A 150 8.49 -8.13 -8.00
N ALA A 151 7.61 -8.84 -7.29
CA ALA A 151 6.69 -9.80 -7.90
C ALA A 151 5.72 -9.12 -8.88
N LEU A 152 5.11 -8.00 -8.49
CA LEU A 152 4.22 -7.23 -9.34
C LEU A 152 4.96 -6.67 -10.56
N MET A 153 6.13 -6.06 -10.37
CA MET A 153 6.92 -5.53 -11.48
C MET A 153 7.36 -6.63 -12.46
N ALA A 154 7.74 -7.81 -11.95
CA ALA A 154 8.09 -8.94 -12.81
C ALA A 154 6.89 -9.48 -13.61
N ALA A 155 5.71 -9.57 -13.00
CA ALA A 155 4.49 -9.97 -13.68
C ALA A 155 4.07 -8.94 -14.75
N MET A 156 4.21 -7.65 -14.44
CA MET A 156 3.94 -6.57 -15.38
C MET A 156 4.94 -6.53 -16.54
N GLU A 157 6.23 -6.78 -16.29
CA GLU A 157 7.25 -6.90 -17.34
C GLU A 157 6.86 -7.95 -18.39
N GLN A 158 6.34 -9.10 -17.94
CA GLN A 158 5.85 -10.16 -18.84
C GLN A 158 4.66 -9.68 -19.68
N ARG A 159 3.72 -8.94 -19.08
CA ARG A 159 2.58 -8.35 -19.82
C ARG A 159 3.02 -7.31 -20.84
N VAL A 160 3.91 -6.39 -20.45
CA VAL A 160 4.41 -5.37 -21.38
C VAL A 160 5.11 -6.04 -22.56
N ARG A 161 5.96 -7.05 -22.34
CA ARG A 161 6.59 -7.82 -23.44
C ARG A 161 5.58 -8.55 -24.32
N HIS A 162 4.52 -9.09 -23.73
CA HIS A 162 3.46 -9.72 -24.51
C HIS A 162 2.80 -8.69 -25.43
N CYS A 163 2.41 -7.52 -24.90
CA CYS A 163 1.85 -6.44 -25.70
C CYS A 163 2.80 -5.93 -26.79
N GLU A 164 4.11 -5.88 -26.52
CA GLU A 164 5.13 -5.48 -27.51
C GLU A 164 5.28 -6.49 -28.67
N THR A 165 5.14 -7.79 -28.37
CA THR A 165 5.45 -8.85 -29.35
C THR A 165 4.23 -9.40 -30.06
N GLN A 166 3.11 -9.55 -29.35
CA GLN A 166 1.85 -10.12 -29.86
C GLN A 166 0.79 -9.06 -30.15
N GLY A 167 1.02 -7.82 -29.71
CA GLY A 167 0.02 -6.76 -29.77
C GLY A 167 -1.07 -6.89 -28.71
N VAL A 168 -2.14 -6.12 -28.87
CA VAL A 168 -3.36 -6.20 -28.04
C VAL A 168 -4.52 -6.72 -28.88
N PRO A 169 -5.58 -7.28 -28.25
CA PRO A 169 -6.75 -7.75 -28.98
C PRO A 169 -7.31 -6.69 -29.95
N PRO A 170 -7.80 -7.07 -31.15
CA PRO A 170 -8.32 -6.12 -32.14
C PRO A 170 -9.36 -5.16 -31.57
N GLY A 171 -9.30 -3.90 -32.00
CA GLY A 171 -10.17 -2.82 -31.51
C GLY A 171 -9.77 -2.24 -30.15
N THR A 172 -8.64 -2.69 -29.58
CA THR A 172 -8.04 -2.14 -28.36
C THR A 172 -6.95 -1.15 -28.73
N GLY A 173 -7.04 0.07 -28.22
CA GLY A 173 -5.94 1.03 -28.26
C GLY A 173 -4.94 0.75 -27.14
N LEU A 174 -3.65 0.75 -27.46
CA LEU A 174 -2.59 0.74 -26.46
C LEU A 174 -1.40 1.52 -26.99
N ASP A 175 -0.98 2.57 -26.29
CA ASP A 175 0.33 3.18 -26.50
C ASP A 175 1.39 2.26 -25.88
N VAL A 176 1.90 1.31 -26.66
CA VAL A 176 2.90 0.34 -26.21
C VAL A 176 4.19 1.04 -25.73
N ALA A 177 4.59 2.12 -26.41
CA ALA A 177 5.77 2.88 -26.01
C ALA A 177 5.53 3.63 -24.69
N GLY A 178 4.34 4.20 -24.50
CA GLY A 178 3.88 4.78 -23.25
C GLY A 178 3.85 3.78 -22.11
N LEU A 179 3.26 2.60 -22.36
CA LEU A 179 3.20 1.50 -21.39
C LEU A 179 4.60 1.08 -20.91
N ARG A 180 5.55 0.92 -21.83
CA ARG A 180 6.94 0.59 -21.49
C ARG A 180 7.60 1.68 -20.65
N ARG A 181 7.43 2.96 -21.01
CA ARG A 181 7.97 4.08 -20.22
C ARG A 181 7.38 4.12 -18.81
N GLU A 182 6.06 4.00 -18.68
CA GLU A 182 5.40 3.97 -17.38
C GLU A 182 5.87 2.78 -16.53
N HIS A 183 6.04 1.60 -17.14
CA HIS A 183 6.54 0.44 -16.40
C HIS A 183 7.97 0.63 -15.87
N GLU A 184 8.87 1.19 -16.68
CA GLU A 184 10.24 1.48 -16.22
C GLU A 184 10.28 2.55 -15.14
N ASP A 185 9.42 3.58 -15.22
CA ASP A 185 9.28 4.59 -14.18
C ASP A 185 8.83 3.97 -12.85
N ARG A 186 7.76 3.18 -12.87
CA ARG A 186 7.18 2.54 -11.67
C ARG A 186 8.14 1.60 -10.95
N LYS A 187 9.09 0.96 -11.66
CA LYS A 187 10.16 0.15 -11.06
C LYS A 187 11.10 0.96 -10.16
N THR A 188 11.10 2.29 -10.27
CA THR A 188 11.96 3.16 -9.45
C THR A 188 11.31 3.58 -8.13
N TRP A 189 10.01 3.33 -7.94
CA TRP A 189 9.23 3.93 -6.85
C TRP A 189 9.47 3.29 -5.47
N LEU A 190 9.97 2.05 -5.39
CA LEU A 190 10.19 1.36 -4.11
C LEU A 190 11.29 2.02 -3.27
N ALA A 191 12.45 2.29 -3.87
CA ALA A 191 13.60 2.82 -3.15
C ALA A 191 13.33 4.14 -2.40
N PRO A 192 12.63 5.15 -2.98
CA PRO A 192 12.25 6.34 -2.22
C PRO A 192 11.17 6.05 -1.17
N ALA A 193 10.21 5.16 -1.43
CA ALA A 193 9.14 4.83 -0.48
C ALA A 193 9.65 4.15 0.82
N LEU A 194 10.75 3.40 0.75
CA LEU A 194 11.35 2.76 1.93
C LEU A 194 12.19 3.70 2.79
N ARG A 195 12.32 4.98 2.41
CA ARG A 195 13.01 5.97 3.24
C ARG A 195 12.01 6.50 4.26
N PRO A 196 12.24 6.31 5.57
CA PRO A 196 11.39 6.91 6.58
C PRO A 196 11.34 8.43 6.38
N ARG A 197 10.14 8.99 6.50
CA ARG A 197 10.02 10.45 6.54
C ARG A 197 10.58 10.98 7.86
N THR A 198 10.84 12.28 7.89
CA THR A 198 11.20 12.99 9.12
C THR A 198 10.35 14.24 9.19
N THR A 199 9.25 14.14 9.94
CA THR A 199 8.28 15.21 10.13
C THR A 199 8.84 16.21 11.15
N ASP A 200 9.05 17.46 10.73
CA ASP A 200 9.34 18.55 11.67
C ASP A 200 8.05 18.96 12.38
N LEU A 201 7.71 18.24 13.45
CA LEU A 201 6.54 18.55 14.27
C LEU A 201 6.56 19.98 14.81
N ALA A 202 7.74 20.54 15.07
CA ALA A 202 7.84 21.90 15.55
C ALA A 202 7.43 22.90 14.45
N ALA A 203 7.74 22.61 13.18
CA ALA A 203 7.22 23.40 12.05
C ALA A 203 5.71 23.22 11.87
N VAL A 204 5.18 21.99 11.97
CA VAL A 204 3.73 21.73 11.88
C VAL A 204 2.97 22.50 12.96
N ARG A 205 3.48 22.53 14.20
CA ARG A 205 2.88 23.28 15.32
C ARG A 205 2.95 24.80 15.19
N ARG A 206 3.81 25.33 14.31
CA ARG A 206 3.95 26.78 14.06
C ARG A 206 3.13 27.28 12.87
N ALA A 207 2.59 26.37 12.05
CA ALA A 207 1.79 26.67 10.87
C ALA A 207 0.34 27.02 11.25
#